data_AF-A0A8B8AG32-F1
#
_entry.id   AF-A0A8B8AG32-F1
#
_cell.length_a   1.000
_cell.length_b   1.000
_cell.length_c   1.000
_cell.angle_alpha   90.00
_cell.angle_beta   90.00
_cell.angle_gamma   90.00
#
_symmetry.space_group_name_H-M   'P 1'
#
loop_
_entity.id
_entity.type
_entity.pdbx_description
1 polymer ?
#
loop_
_entity_poly.entity_id
_entity_poly.type
_entity_poly.pdbx_seq_one_letter_code
_entity_poly.pdbx_strand_id
1 'polypeptide(L)'
;MTNTLLLPVLLTVMVFGVSARRNTALLVCNNDRSIRGEEEASTDSPLVVPADCTKGRVMWTLPNPDTSLSVQFQGLTSSYCFVSRYPQMFANYAVLENGVSTTPYTDNEHCISTPNVELSVFRRYYLVYIDFESRT
;
A
#
# COMPACT_ATOMS: atom_id res chain seq x y z
N MET A 1 0.63 7.68 -70.03
CA MET A 1 0.87 8.68 -68.96
C MET A 1 -0.52 9.03 -68.45
N THR A 2 -0.97 8.64 -67.26
CA THR A 2 -0.40 8.88 -65.92
C THR A 2 -1.04 7.85 -64.97
N ASN A 3 -0.24 7.17 -64.13
CA ASN A 3 -0.75 6.17 -63.17
C ASN A 3 -0.82 6.83 -61.79
N THR A 4 -2.03 7.10 -61.31
CA THR A 4 -2.28 7.79 -60.04
C THR A 4 -2.28 6.77 -58.90
N LEU A 5 -1.11 6.56 -58.27
CA LEU A 5 -1.01 5.80 -57.03
C LEU A 5 -1.40 6.72 -55.86
N LEU A 6 -2.64 6.57 -55.38
CA LEU A 6 -3.08 7.08 -54.09
C LEU A 6 -2.45 6.23 -52.98
N LEU A 7 -1.42 6.76 -52.30
CA LEU A 7 -0.98 6.24 -51.01
C LEU A 7 -1.92 6.74 -49.91
N PRO A 8 -2.52 5.88 -49.07
CA PRO A 8 -3.09 6.31 -47.81
C PRO A 8 -1.95 6.55 -46.81
N VAL A 9 -1.76 7.80 -46.42
CA VAL A 9 -0.90 8.17 -45.28
C VAL A 9 -1.60 7.67 -44.01
N LEU A 10 -1.16 6.51 -43.51
CA LEU A 10 -1.58 6.03 -42.20
C LEU A 10 -1.02 6.97 -41.13
N LEU A 11 -1.89 7.80 -40.56
CA LEU A 11 -1.57 8.63 -39.41
C LEU A 11 -1.60 7.74 -38.15
N THR A 12 -0.49 7.08 -37.82
CA THR A 12 -0.34 6.40 -36.52
C THR A 12 -0.21 7.45 -35.43
N VAL A 13 -1.32 7.74 -34.76
CA VAL A 13 -1.33 8.48 -33.50
C VAL A 13 -0.63 7.61 -32.45
N MET A 14 0.63 7.91 -32.16
CA MET A 14 1.30 7.37 -30.97
C MET A 14 0.66 8.03 -29.76
N VAL A 15 -0.26 7.32 -29.11
CA VAL A 15 -0.69 7.66 -27.76
C VAL A 15 0.49 7.33 -26.85
N PHE A 16 1.33 8.31 -26.56
CA PHE A 16 2.24 8.24 -25.43
C PHE A 16 1.38 8.21 -24.18
N GLY A 17 1.08 7.00 -23.70
CA GLY A 17 0.48 6.80 -22.39
C GLY A 17 1.39 7.47 -21.38
N VAL A 18 0.93 8.59 -20.82
CA VAL A 18 1.55 9.18 -19.63
C VAL A 18 1.55 8.06 -18.61
N SER A 19 2.72 7.50 -18.29
CA SER A 19 2.88 6.61 -17.15
C SER A 19 2.61 7.48 -15.91
N ALA A 20 1.34 7.62 -15.57
CA ALA A 20 0.93 8.22 -14.31
C ALA A 20 1.63 7.40 -13.24
N ARG A 21 2.47 8.04 -12.42
CA ARG A 21 3.12 7.37 -11.30
C ARG A 21 2.01 6.85 -10.40
N ARG A 22 1.88 5.54 -10.25
CA ARG A 22 0.81 4.89 -9.47
C ARG A 22 1.21 4.83 -8.01
N ASN A 23 0.22 4.92 -7.13
CA ASN A 23 0.45 4.71 -5.70
C ASN A 23 0.47 3.21 -5.45
N THR A 24 1.63 2.66 -5.11
CA THR A 24 1.82 1.21 -5.01
C THR A 24 2.24 0.85 -3.60
N ALA A 25 1.55 -0.11 -3.00
CA ALA A 25 1.88 -0.72 -1.74
C ALA A 25 2.45 -2.13 -1.96
N LEU A 26 3.62 -2.39 -1.42
CA LEU A 26 4.29 -3.69 -1.44
C LEU A 26 4.25 -4.31 -0.06
N LEU A 27 3.79 -5.56 0.02
CA LEU A 27 3.89 -6.38 1.22
C LEU A 27 5.19 -7.18 1.17
N VAL A 28 6.05 -6.94 2.15
CA VAL A 28 7.25 -7.73 2.39
C VAL A 28 7.07 -8.53 3.67
N CYS A 29 7.10 -9.85 3.57
CA CYS A 29 7.11 -10.73 4.73
C CYS A 29 8.56 -10.93 5.18
N ASN A 30 8.85 -10.52 6.41
CA ASN A 30 10.22 -10.44 6.93
C ASN A 30 10.69 -11.75 7.57
N ASN A 31 9.76 -12.66 7.88
CA ASN A 31 10.06 -14.01 8.33
C ASN A 31 10.84 -14.82 7.27
N ASP A 32 10.53 -14.61 5.98
CA ASP A 32 11.16 -15.29 4.83
C ASP A 32 11.83 -14.33 3.83
N ARG A 33 11.74 -13.01 4.08
CA ARG A 33 12.25 -11.91 3.22
C ARG A 33 11.68 -11.95 1.80
N SER A 34 10.42 -12.34 1.66
CA SER A 34 9.74 -12.43 0.38
C SER A 34 8.77 -11.27 0.14
N ILE A 35 8.59 -10.90 -1.12
CA ILE A 35 7.50 -10.01 -1.55
C ILE A 35 6.27 -10.90 -1.73
N ARG A 36 5.19 -10.62 -0.98
CA ARG A 36 3.98 -11.45 -0.97
C ARG A 36 2.75 -10.76 -1.55
N GLY A 37 2.85 -9.47 -1.87
CA GLY A 37 1.76 -8.74 -2.51
C GLY A 37 2.24 -7.39 -3.03
N GLU A 38 1.58 -6.91 -4.07
CA GLU A 38 1.73 -5.58 -4.64
C GLU A 38 0.33 -5.11 -5.03
N GLU A 39 -0.13 -4.02 -4.44
CA GLU A 39 -1.46 -3.46 -4.71
C GLU A 39 -1.38 -1.97 -5.01
N GLU A 40 -2.24 -1.50 -5.90
CA GLU A 40 -2.41 -0.08 -6.19
C GLU A 40 -3.38 0.52 -5.15
N ALA A 41 -2.93 1.52 -4.41
CA ALA A 41 -3.60 2.03 -3.21
C ALA A 41 -4.96 2.72 -3.47
N SER A 42 -5.24 3.06 -4.73
CA SER A 42 -6.51 3.64 -5.15
C SER A 42 -7.50 2.61 -5.70
N THR A 43 -7.21 1.31 -5.58
CA THR A 43 -8.13 0.25 -6.01
C THR A 43 -8.96 -0.24 -4.83
N ASP A 44 -10.19 -0.67 -5.08
CA ASP A 44 -11.07 -1.28 -4.06
C ASP A 44 -10.54 -2.64 -3.54
N SER A 45 -9.33 -3.03 -3.93
CA SER A 45 -8.70 -4.30 -3.57
C SER A 45 -7.81 -4.12 -2.34
N PRO A 46 -7.98 -4.94 -1.28
CA PRO A 46 -7.13 -4.86 -0.11
C PRO A 46 -5.76 -5.47 -0.38
N LEU A 47 -4.71 -4.90 0.24
CA LEU A 47 -3.43 -5.59 0.36
C LEU A 47 -3.58 -6.73 1.37
N VAL A 48 -3.53 -7.96 0.87
CA VAL A 48 -3.74 -9.17 1.68
C VAL A 48 -2.43 -9.59 2.35
N VAL A 49 -2.43 -9.69 3.67
CA VAL A 49 -1.35 -10.25 4.49
C VAL A 49 -1.67 -11.71 4.81
N PRO A 50 -0.91 -12.67 4.26
CA PRO A 50 -1.13 -14.10 4.51
C PRO A 50 -0.92 -14.49 5.97
N ALA A 51 -1.59 -15.56 6.43
CA ALA A 51 -1.51 -16.02 7.82
C ALA A 51 -0.11 -16.52 8.24
N ASP A 52 0.72 -16.97 7.29
CA ASP A 52 2.12 -17.35 7.54
C ASP A 52 3.04 -16.13 7.67
N CYS A 53 2.59 -14.92 7.30
CA CYS A 53 3.33 -13.67 7.39
C CYS A 53 3.24 -13.06 8.80
N THR A 54 3.86 -13.71 9.79
CA THR A 54 3.79 -13.28 11.19
C THR A 54 4.59 -12.02 11.51
N LYS A 55 5.49 -11.59 10.61
CA LYS A 55 6.22 -10.33 10.72
C LYS A 55 6.48 -9.82 9.32
N GLY A 56 6.22 -8.55 9.09
CA GLY A 56 6.37 -7.96 7.76
C GLY A 56 6.45 -6.45 7.78
N ARG A 57 6.42 -5.91 6.57
CA ARG A 57 6.48 -4.49 6.29
C ARG A 57 5.58 -4.18 5.11
N VAL A 58 4.76 -3.16 5.25
CA VAL A 58 4.10 -2.49 4.13
C VAL A 58 4.99 -1.35 3.67
N MET A 59 5.46 -1.41 2.42
CA MET A 59 6.22 -0.36 1.76
C MET A 59 5.30 0.37 0.80
N TRP A 60 4.97 1.62 1.11
CA TRP A 60 3.96 2.36 0.37
C TRP A 60 4.57 3.55 -0.36
N THR A 61 4.61 3.43 -1.70
CA THR A 61 5.12 4.47 -2.60
C THR A 61 3.97 5.38 -3.01
N LEU A 62 4.06 6.67 -2.67
CA LEU A 62 2.98 7.64 -2.75
C LEU A 62 3.39 8.84 -3.63
N PRO A 63 3.59 8.66 -4.95
CA PRO A 63 3.86 9.77 -5.86
C PRO A 63 2.68 10.75 -5.97
N ASN A 64 1.45 10.30 -5.71
CA ASN A 64 0.25 11.12 -5.63
C ASN A 64 -0.24 11.22 -4.17
N PRO A 65 -0.97 12.29 -3.82
CA PRO A 65 -1.44 12.54 -2.46
C PRO A 65 -2.59 11.61 -2.02
N ASP A 66 -2.80 10.46 -2.67
CA ASP A 66 -3.76 9.49 -2.17
C ASP A 66 -3.31 9.02 -0.79
N THR A 67 -4.28 8.92 0.11
CA THR A 67 -4.00 8.85 1.54
C THR A 67 -4.42 7.54 2.15
N SER A 68 -5.18 6.65 1.50
CA SER A 68 -5.69 5.43 2.13
C SER A 68 -5.23 4.14 1.44
N LEU A 69 -5.05 3.09 2.22
CA LEU A 69 -4.74 1.74 1.77
C LEU A 69 -5.49 0.74 2.66
N SER A 70 -6.36 -0.06 2.06
CA SER A 70 -7.01 -1.17 2.76
C SER A 70 -6.04 -2.33 2.92
N VAL A 71 -5.92 -2.88 4.14
CA VAL A 71 -5.06 -4.02 4.46
C VAL A 71 -5.89 -5.09 5.16
N GLN A 72 -5.78 -6.33 4.66
CA GLN A 72 -6.50 -7.48 5.19
C GLN A 72 -5.53 -8.54 5.71
N PHE A 73 -5.51 -8.75 7.02
CA PHE A 73 -4.74 -9.79 7.69
C PHE A 73 -5.53 -11.11 7.74
N GLN A 74 -4.96 -12.15 7.14
CA GLN A 74 -5.52 -13.50 7.20
C GLN A 74 -5.09 -14.21 8.50
N GLY A 75 -5.98 -15.02 9.07
CA GLY A 75 -5.66 -15.92 10.19
C GLY A 75 -5.69 -15.28 11.58
N LEU A 76 -6.76 -14.55 11.93
CA LEU A 76 -7.02 -13.98 13.27
C LEU A 76 -7.15 -15.03 14.39
N THR A 77 -6.05 -15.67 14.72
CA THR A 77 -5.86 -16.33 16.02
C THR A 77 -4.95 -15.50 16.93
N SER A 78 -4.37 -14.41 16.41
CA SER A 78 -3.40 -13.52 17.05
C SER A 78 -3.74 -12.05 16.79
N SER A 79 -3.32 -11.16 17.69
CA SER A 79 -3.38 -9.72 17.48
C SER A 79 -2.19 -9.28 16.64
N TYR A 80 -2.42 -8.63 15.51
CA TYR A 80 -1.33 -7.97 14.78
C TYR A 80 -1.04 -6.63 15.41
N CYS A 81 0.24 -6.27 15.51
CA CYS A 81 0.67 -5.00 16.05
C CYS A 81 1.54 -4.28 15.04
N PHE A 82 1.19 -3.04 14.76
CA PHE A 82 2.06 -2.10 14.06
C PHE A 82 3.14 -1.65 15.04
N VAL A 83 4.41 -1.81 14.66
CA VAL A 83 5.55 -1.58 15.54
C VAL A 83 6.50 -0.58 14.90
N SER A 84 7.12 0.28 15.70
CA SER A 84 8.19 1.17 15.23
C SER A 84 9.25 1.36 16.29
N ARG A 85 10.52 1.37 15.85
CA ARG A 85 11.66 1.80 16.69
C ARG A 85 11.77 3.31 16.82
N TYR A 86 10.99 4.03 16.02
CA TYR A 86 10.99 5.48 15.90
C TYR A 86 9.53 5.95 16.02
N PRO A 87 9.03 6.24 17.24
CA PRO A 87 7.62 6.56 17.43
C PRO A 87 7.16 7.78 16.62
N GLN A 88 8.07 8.69 16.27
CA GLN A 88 7.80 9.78 15.33
C GLN A 88 7.35 9.32 13.93
N MET A 89 7.63 8.07 13.52
CA MET A 89 7.12 7.50 12.26
C MET A 89 5.61 7.24 12.31
N PHE A 90 5.04 7.00 13.49
CA PHE A 90 3.60 6.89 13.67
C PHE A 90 2.86 8.21 13.46
N ALA A 91 3.57 9.35 13.46
CA ALA A 91 2.98 10.63 13.03
C ALA A 91 2.75 10.70 11.50
N ASN A 92 3.28 9.72 10.74
CA ASN A 92 3.20 9.72 9.29
C ASN A 92 1.97 8.99 8.76
N TYR A 93 1.31 8.17 9.60
CA TYR A 93 0.13 7.41 9.21
C TYR A 93 -0.82 7.16 10.39
N ALA A 94 -2.11 6.97 10.12
CA ALA A 94 -3.09 6.38 11.02
C ALA A 94 -3.38 4.94 10.61
N VAL A 95 -3.83 4.15 11.59
CA VAL A 95 -4.57 2.92 11.35
C VAL A 95 -6.01 3.24 11.72
N LEU A 96 -6.93 2.94 10.82
CA LEU A 96 -8.36 3.10 11.02
C LEU A 96 -8.93 1.70 11.22
N GLU A 97 -9.45 1.42 12.42
CA GLU A 97 -10.18 0.19 12.73
C GLU A 97 -11.67 0.49 12.69
N ASN A 98 -12.40 -0.17 11.78
CA ASN A 98 -13.83 0.11 11.55
C ASN A 98 -14.14 1.60 11.31
N GLY A 99 -13.24 2.30 10.60
CA GLY A 99 -13.37 3.73 10.30
C GLY A 99 -13.01 4.67 11.46
N VAL A 100 -12.62 4.15 12.63
CA VAL A 100 -12.17 4.94 13.77
C VAL A 100 -10.65 5.01 13.78
N SER A 101 -10.10 6.22 13.75
CA SER A 101 -8.65 6.40 13.85
C SER A 101 -8.15 6.02 15.23
N THR A 102 -7.12 5.19 15.27
CA THR A 102 -6.45 4.77 16.51
C THR A 102 -5.33 5.73 16.92
N THR A 103 -5.14 6.82 16.18
CA THR A 103 -4.23 7.93 16.55
C THR A 103 -4.75 8.77 17.71
N PRO A 104 -3.87 9.42 18.50
CA PRO A 104 -2.41 9.41 18.38
C PRO A 104 -1.79 8.17 19.04
N TYR A 105 -0.80 7.58 18.36
CA TYR A 105 0.06 6.59 18.97
C TYR A 105 1.02 7.28 19.93
N THR A 106 0.85 7.04 21.22
CA THR A 106 1.78 7.56 22.24
C THR A 106 2.97 6.64 22.47
N ASP A 107 2.88 5.39 21.99
CA ASP A 107 3.83 4.32 22.25
C ASP A 107 4.54 3.83 20.98
N ASN A 108 5.45 2.86 21.15
CA ASN A 108 6.21 2.25 20.05
C ASN A 108 5.44 1.17 19.28
N GLU A 109 4.21 0.86 19.69
CA GLU A 109 3.38 -0.13 19.03
C GLU A 109 1.87 0.17 19.17
N HIS A 110 1.09 -0.36 18.23
CA HIS A 110 -0.37 -0.39 18.29
C HIS A 110 -0.90 -1.71 17.77
N CYS A 111 -1.67 -2.41 18.61
CA CYS A 111 -2.24 -3.70 18.27
C CYS A 111 -3.68 -3.56 17.80
N ILE A 112 -4.00 -4.19 16.69
CA ILE A 112 -5.33 -4.22 16.10
C ILE A 112 -6.12 -5.42 16.59
N SER A 113 -7.42 -5.23 16.67
CA SER A 113 -8.40 -6.23 17.12
C SER A 113 -9.19 -6.86 15.98
N THR A 114 -9.04 -6.31 14.77
CA THR A 114 -9.79 -6.68 13.58
C THR A 114 -8.85 -7.12 12.45
N PRO A 115 -9.32 -7.93 11.48
CA PRO A 115 -8.47 -8.39 10.39
C PRO A 115 -8.31 -7.33 9.30
N ASN A 116 -9.26 -6.40 9.23
CA ASN A 116 -9.35 -5.42 8.16
C ASN A 116 -9.11 -4.06 8.77
N VAL A 117 -8.10 -3.37 8.26
CA VAL A 117 -7.77 -2.01 8.69
C VAL A 117 -7.46 -1.16 7.48
N GLU A 118 -7.67 0.13 7.61
CA GLU A 118 -7.24 1.10 6.62
C GLU A 118 -6.03 1.86 7.15
N LEU A 119 -4.95 1.87 6.38
CA LEU A 119 -3.79 2.71 6.65
C LEU A 119 -4.00 4.05 5.97
N SER A 120 -3.95 5.14 6.74
CA SER A 120 -4.15 6.49 6.21
C SER A 120 -2.91 7.37 6.38
N VAL A 121 -2.48 8.12 5.37
CA VAL A 121 -1.30 8.99 5.39
C VAL A 121 -1.72 10.44 5.16
N PHE A 122 -1.71 11.27 6.22
CA PHE A 122 -2.26 12.63 6.16
C PHE A 122 -1.29 13.71 5.66
N ARG A 123 -0.01 13.37 5.48
CA ARG A 123 1.03 14.29 4.98
C ARG A 123 1.65 13.72 3.72
N ARG A 124 2.11 14.59 2.83
CA ARG A 124 2.82 14.17 1.61
C ARG A 124 4.17 13.54 1.97
N TYR A 125 4.21 12.21 1.97
CA TYR A 125 5.43 11.42 1.97
C TYR A 125 5.58 10.75 0.61
N TYR A 126 6.80 10.69 0.08
CA TYR A 126 7.06 9.94 -1.16
C TYR A 126 7.09 8.43 -0.92
N LEU A 127 7.41 8.02 0.31
CA LEU A 127 7.55 6.64 0.73
C LEU A 127 7.28 6.51 2.22
N VAL A 128 6.43 5.56 2.60
CA VAL A 128 6.11 5.22 3.99
C VAL A 128 6.44 3.75 4.23
N TYR A 129 7.03 3.48 5.40
CA TYR A 129 7.35 2.13 5.86
C TYR A 129 6.55 1.85 7.12
N ILE A 130 5.78 0.77 7.11
CA ILE A 130 4.89 0.39 8.21
C ILE A 130 5.22 -1.05 8.57
N ASP A 131 5.96 -1.24 9.68
CA ASP A 131 6.32 -2.55 10.19
C ASP A 131 5.17 -3.13 11.03
N PHE A 132 4.96 -4.44 10.92
CA PHE A 132 3.97 -5.15 11.73
C PHE A 132 4.49 -6.51 12.21
N GLU A 133 3.95 -6.97 13.33
CA GLU A 133 4.26 -8.25 13.96
C GLU A 133 2.99 -8.87 14.56
N SER A 134 2.81 -10.17 14.40
CA SER A 134 1.80 -10.96 15.12
C SER A 134 2.24 -11.15 16.57
N ARG A 135 1.30 -10.99 17.50
CA ARG A 135 1.44 -11.24 18.94
C ARG A 135 0.43 -12.30 19.37
N THR A 136 0.90 -13.29 20.12
CA THR A 136 0.10 -14.32 20.78
C THR A 136 -0.20 -13.95 22.22
#